data_AF-A0A379AFS3-F1
#
_entry.id   AF-A0A379AFS3-F1
#
_cell.length_a   1.000
_cell.length_b   1.000
_cell.length_c   1.000
_cell.angle_alpha   90.00
_cell.angle_beta   90.00
_cell.angle_gamma   90.00
#
_symmetry.space_group_name_H-M   'P 1'
#
loop_
_entity.id
_entity.type
_entity.pdbx_description
1 polymer ?
#
loop_
_entity_poly.entity_id
_entity_poly.type
_entity_poly.pdbx_seq_one_letter_code
_entity_poly.pdbx_strand_id
1 'polypeptide(L)'
;MLLGSGELGKEVALECQRLGVEVIAVDRYADAPAMHVAHRSHVINMLDGAALAALIAEEKPDFVVPEIEAIATETLVELEQPRPARGADCPCRAADHEPRRHSAAGG
;
A
#
# COMPACT_ATOMS: atom_id res chain seq x y z
N MET A 1 5.03 -2.70 -0.51
CA MET A 1 5.98 -1.59 -0.69
C MET A 1 5.84 -0.62 0.47
N LEU A 2 6.94 -0.33 1.16
CA LEU A 2 7.01 0.61 2.29
C LEU A 2 7.54 1.95 1.79
N LEU A 3 6.78 3.04 2.02
CA LEU A 3 7.18 4.40 1.67
C LEU A 3 7.60 5.13 2.96
N GLY A 4 8.91 5.27 3.15
CA GLY A 4 9.52 5.49 4.46
C GLY A 4 10.07 4.17 4.98
N SER A 5 11.37 4.17 5.28
CA SER A 5 12.15 2.98 5.62
C SER A 5 12.87 3.16 6.96
N GLY A 6 12.24 3.83 7.92
CA GLY A 6 12.76 4.09 9.25
C GLY A 6 12.76 2.86 10.17
N GLU A 7 12.95 3.08 11.47
CA GLU A 7 12.98 2.00 12.46
C GLU A 7 11.61 1.27 12.57
N LEU A 8 10.49 1.99 12.41
CA LEU A 8 9.18 1.34 12.39
C LEU A 8 8.98 0.53 11.12
N GLY A 9 9.38 1.09 9.97
CA GLY A 9 9.38 0.38 8.70
C GLY A 9 10.19 -0.92 8.74
N LYS A 10 11.29 -0.96 9.50
CA LYS A 10 12.12 -2.16 9.69
C LYS A 10 11.39 -3.27 10.43
N GLU A 11 10.69 -2.97 11.51
CA GLU A 11 9.90 -3.97 12.24
C GLU A 11 8.75 -4.51 11.37
N VAL A 12 8.08 -3.64 10.61
CA VAL A 12 7.04 -4.06 9.65
C VAL A 12 7.62 -4.96 8.56
N ALA A 13 8.78 -4.59 8.00
CA ALA A 13 9.46 -5.40 7.00
C ALA A 13 9.83 -6.80 7.53
N LEU A 14 10.30 -6.88 8.77
CA LEU A 14 10.64 -8.15 9.42
C LEU A 14 9.41 -9.06 9.62
N GLU A 15 8.29 -8.51 10.06
CA GLU A 15 7.06 -9.29 10.19
C GLU A 15 6.50 -9.72 8.84
N CYS A 16 6.57 -8.88 7.81
CA CYS A 16 6.23 -9.26 6.44
C CYS A 16 7.09 -10.43 5.95
N GLN A 17 8.40 -10.40 6.21
CA GLN A 17 9.29 -11.52 5.85
C GLN A 17 8.94 -12.81 6.58
N ARG A 18 8.58 -12.75 7.87
CA ARG A 18 8.13 -13.92 8.64
C ARG A 18 6.87 -14.55 8.05
N LEU A 19 6.03 -13.75 7.40
CA LEU A 19 4.83 -14.21 6.69
C LEU A 19 5.11 -14.63 5.24
N GLY A 20 6.36 -14.58 4.78
CA GLY A 20 6.73 -14.91 3.40
C GLY A 20 6.29 -13.85 2.38
N VAL A 21 6.02 -12.63 2.83
CA VAL A 21 5.62 -11.51 1.98
C VAL A 21 6.85 -10.79 1.44
N GLU A 22 6.83 -10.48 0.14
CA GLU A 22 7.86 -9.68 -0.49
C GLU A 22 7.79 -8.22 -0.03
N VAL A 23 8.95 -7.67 0.34
CA VAL A 23 9.06 -6.31 0.89
C VAL A 23 9.99 -5.49 0.01
N ILE A 24 9.46 -4.37 -0.47
CA ILE A 24 10.19 -3.35 -1.21
C ILE A 24 10.22 -2.09 -0.34
N ALA A 25 11.40 -1.66 0.08
CA ALA A 25 11.61 -0.49 0.92
C ALA A 25 11.96 0.73 0.06
N VAL A 26 11.29 1.86 0.27
CA VAL A 26 11.52 3.10 -0.46
C VAL A 26 11.80 4.22 0.53
N ASP A 27 12.86 4.99 0.30
CA ASP A 27 13.18 6.17 1.11
C ASP A 27 13.90 7.23 0.26
N ARG A 28 14.13 8.41 0.83
CA ARG A 28 14.89 9.51 0.21
C ARG A 28 16.40 9.37 0.36
N TYR A 29 16.87 8.46 1.22
CA TYR A 29 18.28 8.19 1.45
C TYR A 29 18.58 6.69 1.34
N ALA A 30 19.81 6.37 0.94
CA ALA A 30 20.31 4.99 0.96
C ALA A 30 20.52 4.50 2.40
N ASP A 31 20.60 3.17 2.56
CA ASP A 31 20.93 2.50 3.83
C ASP A 31 19.97 2.82 4.99
N ALA A 32 18.70 3.10 4.66
CA ALA A 32 17.67 3.27 5.66
C ALA A 32 17.41 1.94 6.42
N PRO A 33 17.03 1.98 7.71
CA PRO A 33 16.89 0.77 8.54
C PRO A 33 16.08 -0.37 7.92
N ALA A 34 14.95 -0.08 7.26
CA ALA A 34 14.12 -1.10 6.63
C ALA A 34 14.74 -1.67 5.33
N MET A 35 15.62 -0.91 4.65
CA MET A 35 16.30 -1.38 3.44
C MET A 35 17.25 -2.53 3.72
N HIS A 36 17.86 -2.58 4.91
CA HIS A 36 18.77 -3.66 5.31
C HIS A 36 18.08 -5.02 5.41
N VAL A 37 16.78 -5.02 5.67
CA VAL A 37 15.99 -6.25 5.81
C VAL A 37 15.05 -6.46 4.62
N ALA A 38 14.88 -5.50 3.71
CA ALA A 38 13.98 -5.64 2.57
C ALA A 38 14.57 -6.53 1.46
N HIS A 39 13.70 -7.06 0.59
CA HIS A 39 14.13 -7.85 -0.56
C HIS A 39 14.69 -6.95 -1.68
N ARG A 40 14.08 -5.78 -1.84
CA ARG A 40 14.51 -4.72 -2.76
C ARG A 40 14.41 -3.38 -2.06
N SER A 41 15.27 -2.44 -2.46
CA SER A 41 15.27 -1.08 -1.95
C SER A 41 15.42 -0.06 -3.06
N HIS A 42 14.68 1.04 -2.98
CA HIS A 42 14.75 2.15 -3.94
C HIS A 42 14.95 3.47 -3.21
N VAL A 43 15.82 4.32 -3.77
CA VAL A 43 16.07 5.67 -3.26
C VAL A 43 15.47 6.68 -4.24
N ILE A 44 14.36 7.30 -3.85
CA ILE A 44 13.66 8.29 -4.69
C ILE A 44 13.23 9.50 -3.86
N ASN A 45 12.95 10.62 -4.53
CA ASN A 45 12.24 11.70 -3.88
C ASN A 45 10.75 11.32 -3.73
N MET A 46 10.32 10.92 -2.53
CA MET A 46 8.93 10.51 -2.27
C MET A 46 7.89 11.65 -2.36
N LEU A 47 8.35 12.90 -2.48
CA LEU A 47 7.50 14.06 -2.79
C LEU A 47 7.26 14.22 -4.30
N ASP A 48 8.04 13.55 -5.14
CA ASP A 48 7.82 13.52 -6.59
C ASP A 48 6.81 12.42 -6.94
N GLY A 49 5.56 12.83 -7.12
CA GLY A 49 4.47 11.91 -7.48
C GLY A 49 4.70 11.17 -8.80
N ALA A 50 5.41 11.76 -9.77
CA ALA A 50 5.68 11.10 -11.04
C ALA A 50 6.72 9.97 -10.88
N ALA A 51 7.79 10.23 -10.13
CA ALA A 51 8.78 9.21 -9.79
C ALA A 51 8.16 8.06 -8.98
N LEU A 52 7.31 8.39 -8.01
CA LEU A 52 6.60 7.40 -7.21
C LEU A 52 5.64 6.56 -8.05
N ALA A 53 4.84 7.18 -8.92
CA ALA A 53 3.92 6.49 -9.81
C ALA A 53 4.65 5.56 -10.79
N ALA A 54 5.79 6.00 -11.35
CA ALA A 54 6.62 5.17 -12.21
C ALA A 54 7.16 3.94 -11.47
N LEU A 55 7.67 4.12 -10.24
CA LEU A 55 8.17 3.02 -9.42
C LEU A 55 7.06 2.03 -9.05
N ILE A 56 5.88 2.51 -8.66
CA ILE A 56 4.72 1.65 -8.37
C ILE A 56 4.28 0.89 -9.62
N ALA A 57 4.33 1.50 -10.81
CA ALA A 57 3.99 0.84 -12.06
C ALA A 57 4.99 -0.25 -12.48
N GLU A 58 6.27 -0.06 -12.15
CA GLU A 58 7.35 -1.02 -12.38
C GLU A 58 7.26 -2.21 -11.43
N GLU A 59 7.26 -1.95 -10.12
CA GLU A 59 7.28 -2.97 -9.07
C GLU A 59 5.92 -3.65 -8.85
N LYS A 60 4.81 -2.99 -9.23
CA LYS A 60 3.43 -3.47 -9.10
C LYS A 60 3.12 -4.08 -7.73
N PRO A 61 3.35 -3.35 -6.63
CA PRO A 61 3.10 -3.89 -5.30
C PRO A 61 1.60 -4.11 -5.04
N ASP A 62 1.26 -5.17 -4.31
CA ASP A 62 -0.10 -5.42 -3.85
C ASP A 62 -0.56 -4.39 -2.81
N PHE A 63 0.37 -3.96 -1.95
CA PHE A 63 0.14 -3.00 -0.88
C PHE A 63 1.19 -1.89 -0.91
N VAL A 64 0.72 -0.65 -0.76
CA VAL A 64 1.57 0.53 -0.53
C VAL A 64 1.30 1.02 0.88
N VAL A 65 2.32 0.98 1.72
CA VAL A 65 2.23 1.31 3.15
C VAL A 65 3.08 2.56 3.41
N PRO A 66 2.45 3.73 3.60
CA PRO A 66 3.15 4.97 3.97
C PRO A 66 3.50 5.00 5.47
N GLU A 67 4.76 5.29 5.81
CA GLU A 67 5.23 5.44 7.21
C GLU A 67 5.22 6.91 7.68
N ILE A 68 5.39 7.88 6.78
CA ILE A 68 5.55 9.30 7.12
C ILE A 68 4.46 10.20 6.51
N GLU A 69 4.15 11.33 7.17
CA GLU A 69 3.15 12.30 6.70
C GLU A 69 3.59 13.10 5.45
N ALA A 70 4.89 13.11 5.13
CA ALA A 70 5.47 13.83 3.99
C ALA A 70 5.56 12.96 2.73
N ILE A 71 4.42 12.41 2.31
CA ILE A 71 4.28 11.65 1.06
C ILE A 71 3.34 12.43 0.14
N ALA A 72 3.47 12.23 -1.18
CA ALA A 72 2.51 12.74 -2.16
C ALA A 72 1.13 12.09 -1.98
N THR A 73 0.42 12.46 -0.92
CA THR A 73 -0.88 11.91 -0.53
C THR A 73 -1.90 12.07 -1.66
N GLU A 74 -1.83 13.18 -2.40
CA GLU A 74 -2.68 13.41 -3.59
C GLU A 74 -2.45 12.33 -4.66
N THR A 75 -1.20 11.95 -4.93
CA THR A 75 -0.87 10.86 -5.85
C THR A 75 -1.34 9.50 -5.34
N LEU A 76 -1.26 9.24 -4.02
CA LEU A 76 -1.80 8.01 -3.45
C LEU A 76 -3.33 7.93 -3.58
N VAL A 77 -4.03 9.04 -3.38
CA VAL A 77 -5.50 9.12 -3.55
C VAL A 77 -5.89 8.94 -5.03
N GLU A 78 -5.13 9.50 -5.96
CA GLU A 78 -5.32 9.26 -7.39
C GLU A 78 -5.11 7.79 -7.79
N LEU A 79 -4.15 7.11 -7.15
CA LEU A 79 -3.88 5.70 -7.37
C LEU A 79 -4.86 4.77 -6.63
N GLU A 80 -5.57 5.27 -5.62
CA GLU A 80 -6.65 4.58 -4.89
C GLU A 80 -7.95 4.55 -5.69
N GLN A 81 -8.13 5.46 -6.67
CA GLN A 81 -9.20 5.35 -7.65
C GLN A 81 -9.17 3.94 -8.26
N PRO A 82 -10.34 3.28 -8.40
CA PRO A 82 -10.41 1.86 -8.71
C PRO A 82 -9.70 1.59 -10.03
N ARG A 83 -8.48 1.08 -9.92
CA ARG A 83 -7.82 0.36 -11.01
C ARG A 83 -8.78 -0.77 -11.37
N PRO A 84 -9.21 -0.93 -12.64
CA PRO A 84 -10.04 -2.06 -13.02
C PRO A 84 -9.27 -3.31 -12.58
N ALA A 85 -9.87 -4.03 -11.62
CA ALA A 85 -9.25 -5.15 -10.96
C ALA A 85 -8.79 -6.14 -12.03
N ARG A 86 -7.48 -6.39 -12.12
CA ARG A 86 -7.03 -7.65 -12.70
C ARG A 86 -7.36 -8.71 -11.65
N GLY A 87 -8.45 -9.43 -11.88
CA GLY A 87 -8.99 -10.43 -10.97
C GLY A 87 -10.37 -10.05 -10.44
N ALA A 88 -11.36 -9.98 -11.32
CA ALA A 88 -12.76 -10.12 -10.93
C ALA A 88 -13.00 -11.59 -10.53
N ASP A 89 -12.47 -11.99 -9.37
CA ASP A 89 -12.77 -13.25 -8.68
C ASP A 89 -12.31 -13.17 -7.20
N CYS A 90 -12.67 -12.09 -6.47
CA CYS A 90 -12.78 -12.19 -5.00
C CYS A 90 -14.20 -12.63 -4.67
N PRO A 91 -14.43 -13.89 -4.26
CA PRO A 91 -15.75 -14.35 -3.83
C PRO A 91 -16.22 -13.68 -2.53
N CYS A 92 -15.35 -12.89 -1.89
CA CYS A 92 -15.58 -12.22 -0.62
C CYS A 92 -16.50 -10.98 -0.69
N ARG A 93 -16.72 -10.38 -1.87
CA ARG A 93 -17.32 -9.04 -1.99
C ARG A 93 -18.82 -9.01 -2.26
N ALA A 94 -19.49 -10.16 -2.27
CA ALA A 94 -20.93 -10.28 -2.54
C ALA A 94 -21.81 -10.45 -1.28
N ALA A 95 -21.22 -10.68 -0.12
CA ALA A 95 -21.96 -10.80 1.14
C ALA A 95 -21.54 -9.64 2.05
N ASP A 96 -22.22 -8.50 1.91
CA ASP A 96 -22.50 -7.54 3.00
C ASP A 96 -22.95 -6.19 2.42
N HIS A 97 -24.13 -6.16 1.79
CA HIS A 97 -25.02 -5.00 1.92
C HIS A 97 -26.45 -5.35 1.50
N GLU A 98 -27.19 -6.08 2.35
CA GLU A 98 -28.65 -6.07 2.25
C GLU A 98 -29.19 -5.00 3.22
N PRO A 99 -29.74 -3.87 2.74
CA PRO A 99 -30.35 -2.90 3.62
C PRO A 99 -31.64 -3.51 4.17
N ARG A 100 -31.65 -3.85 5.46
CA ARG A 100 -32.84 -4.29 6.19
C ARG A 100 -33.92 -3.22 6.03
N ARG A 101 -34.91 -3.47 5.18
CA ARG A 101 -36.14 -2.69 5.10
C ARG A 101 -36.88 -2.88 6.44
N HIS A 102 -36.89 -1.84 7.27
CA HIS A 102 -37.79 -1.77 8.41
C HIS A 102 -39.21 -1.71 7.86
N SER A 103 -39.93 -2.83 7.92
CA SER A 103 -41.37 -2.88 7.65
C SER A 103 -42.06 -2.13 8.78
N ALA A 104 -42.55 -0.91 8.51
CA ALA A 104 -43.48 -0.24 9.39
C ALA A 104 -44.80 -1.03 9.39
N ALA A 105 -45.08 -1.69 10.50
CA ALA A 105 -46.38 -2.25 10.83
C ALA A 105 -47.23 -1.18 11.53
N GLY A 106 -48.53 -1.20 11.25
CA GLY A 106 -49.57 -0.38 11.88
C GLY A 106 -50.31 0.44 10.82
N GLY A 107 -51.61 0.29 10.59
CA GLY A 107 -52.67 -0.18 11.48
C GLY A 107 -53.79 0.85 11.40
#